data_AF-A0A8I1JI65-F1
#
_entry.id   AF-A0A8I1JI65-F1
#
_cell.length_a   1.000
_cell.length_b   1.000
_cell.length_c   1.000
_cell.angle_alpha   90.00
_cell.angle_beta   90.00
_cell.angle_gamma   90.00
#
_symmetry.space_group_name_H-M   'P 1'
#
loop_
_entity.id
_entity.type
_entity.pdbx_description
1 polymer ?
#
loop_
_entity_poly.entity_id
_entity_poly.type
_entity_poly.pdbx_seq_one_letter_code
_entity_poly.pdbx_strand_id
1 'polypeptide(L)'
;MAANKPFNPSQPQIEKSLHTLLEGDYWLNTLGLDEVHARRHDDCDGEGGTEHQLQVYLAEDVDIHVFIPGQLHSLRFRDVLGGGQSPRVRNALMVLAEAIRRDNEDRPQPKLPAGTDHE
;
A
#
# COMPACT_ATOMS: atom_id res chain seq x y z
N MET A 1 16.17 13.95 -23.74
CA MET A 1 15.66 13.40 -22.46
C MET A 1 16.85 13.32 -21.52
N ALA A 2 16.89 14.12 -20.44
CA ALA A 2 17.95 14.00 -19.46
C ALA A 2 17.74 12.68 -18.70
N ALA A 3 18.73 11.78 -18.74
CA ALA A 3 18.69 10.58 -17.93
C ALA A 3 18.64 11.02 -16.45
N ASN A 4 17.55 10.68 -15.75
CA ASN A 4 17.48 10.86 -14.30
C ASN A 4 18.65 10.11 -13.69
N LYS A 5 19.58 10.85 -13.08
CA LYS A 5 20.71 10.27 -12.37
C LYS A 5 20.13 9.40 -11.25
N PRO A 6 20.57 8.13 -11.09
CA PRO A 6 20.02 7.26 -10.06
C PRO A 6 20.25 7.90 -8.68
N PHE A 7 19.19 7.97 -7.89
CA PHE A 7 19.26 8.41 -6.51
C PHE A 7 19.87 7.28 -5.67
N ASN A 8 21.11 7.47 -5.20
CA ASN A 8 21.83 6.52 -4.36
C ASN A 8 22.00 7.13 -2.96
N PRO A 9 21.09 6.86 -2.00
CA PRO A 9 21.24 7.31 -0.63
C PRO A 9 22.39 6.57 0.05
N SER A 10 23.12 7.25 0.94
CA SER A 10 24.12 6.60 1.79
C SER A 10 23.47 5.72 2.86
N GLN A 11 24.21 4.76 3.40
CA GLN A 11 23.74 3.88 4.47
C GLN A 11 23.19 4.68 5.69
N PRO A 12 23.87 5.75 6.18
CA PRO A 12 23.31 6.58 7.25
C PRO A 12 22.01 7.32 6.86
N GLN A 13 21.84 7.69 5.59
CA GLN A 13 20.59 8.29 5.11
C GLN A 13 19.44 7.28 5.11
N ILE A 14 19.70 6.05 4.66
CA ILE A 14 18.72 4.95 4.68
C ILE A 14 18.27 4.68 6.11
N GLU A 15 19.21 4.52 7.05
CA GLU A 15 18.91 4.25 8.47
C GLU A 15 18.07 5.35 9.10
N LYS A 16 18.42 6.62 8.83
CA LYS A 16 17.63 7.76 9.29
C LYS A 16 16.22 7.75 8.70
N SER A 17 16.07 7.48 7.41
CA SER A 17 14.76 7.40 6.76
C SER A 17 13.92 6.25 7.30
N LEU A 18 14.51 5.07 7.50
CA LEU A 18 13.82 3.94 8.11
C LEU A 18 13.36 4.27 9.53
N HIS A 19 14.21 4.91 10.33
CA HIS A 19 13.82 5.35 11.67
C HIS A 19 12.64 6.33 11.62
N THR A 20 12.69 7.33 10.74
CA THR A 20 11.57 8.28 10.57
C THR A 20 10.29 7.61 10.12
N LEU A 21 10.35 6.70 9.13
CA LEU A 21 9.17 6.04 8.57
C LEU A 21 8.60 4.99 9.52
N LEU A 22 9.43 4.21 10.21
CA LEU A 22 8.95 3.06 10.98
C LEU A 22 8.67 3.37 12.46
N GLU A 23 9.33 4.38 13.05
CA GLU A 23 9.13 4.75 14.46
C GLU A 23 8.29 6.03 14.63
N GLY A 24 8.06 6.78 13.56
CA GLY A 24 7.30 8.03 13.62
C GLY A 24 5.82 7.80 13.92
N ASP A 25 5.23 8.73 14.68
CA ASP A 25 3.78 8.84 14.82
C ASP A 25 3.27 9.84 13.77
N TYR A 26 2.73 9.31 12.66
CA TYR A 26 2.25 10.13 11.56
C TYR A 26 1.13 9.43 10.79
N TRP A 27 0.45 10.23 9.98
CA TRP A 27 -0.37 9.81 8.86
C TRP A 27 0.08 10.57 7.62
N LEU A 28 0.21 9.89 6.48
CA LEU A 28 0.56 10.56 5.23
C LEU A 28 -0.67 11.34 4.73
N ASN A 29 -0.54 12.66 4.60
CA ASN A 29 -1.63 13.53 4.15
C ASN A 29 -2.08 13.28 2.70
N THR A 30 -1.32 12.49 1.95
CA THR A 30 -1.66 12.02 0.60
C THR A 30 -2.57 10.79 0.60
N LEU A 31 -2.83 10.18 1.76
CA LEU A 31 -3.67 9.00 1.90
C LEU A 31 -4.95 9.34 2.66
N GLY A 32 -6.10 9.07 2.06
CA GLY A 32 -7.40 9.19 2.72
C GLY A 32 -7.67 8.03 3.68
N LEU A 33 -8.58 8.25 4.62
CA LEU A 33 -9.31 7.16 5.27
C LEU A 33 -10.39 6.67 4.32
N ASP A 34 -10.81 5.41 4.50
CA ASP A 34 -11.75 4.71 3.62
C ASP A 34 -11.27 4.62 2.16
N GLU A 35 -9.94 4.50 1.96
CA GLU A 35 -9.32 4.41 0.65
C GLU A 35 -8.62 3.08 0.42
N VAL A 36 -8.79 2.51 -0.78
CA VAL A 36 -8.12 1.28 -1.23
C VAL A 36 -7.06 1.64 -2.27
N HIS A 37 -5.81 1.30 -1.97
CA HIS A 37 -4.71 1.37 -2.93
C HIS A 37 -4.38 -0.03 -3.42
N ALA A 38 -4.65 -0.28 -4.70
CA ALA A 38 -4.43 -1.57 -5.34
C ALA A 38 -3.38 -1.49 -6.45
N ARG A 39 -2.58 -2.56 -6.58
CA ARG A 39 -1.64 -2.73 -7.68
C ARG A 39 -1.65 -4.18 -8.17
N ARG A 40 -1.74 -4.36 -9.48
CA ARG A 40 -1.66 -5.68 -10.11
C ARG A 40 -0.22 -6.20 -10.11
N HIS A 41 -0.03 -7.45 -9.69
CA HIS A 41 1.26 -8.14 -9.76
C HIS A 41 1.57 -8.61 -11.19
N ASP A 42 2.81 -8.99 -11.48
CA ASP A 42 3.26 -9.42 -12.81
C ASP A 42 2.95 -10.88 -13.14
N ASP A 43 2.79 -11.75 -12.13
CA ASP A 43 2.41 -13.16 -12.29
C ASP A 43 0.93 -13.39 -12.70
N CYS A 44 0.34 -12.54 -13.52
CA CYS A 44 -1.05 -12.64 -13.97
C CYS A 44 -1.20 -12.77 -15.49
N ASP A 45 -0.12 -12.95 -16.26
CA ASP A 45 -0.16 -13.08 -17.73
C ASP A 45 -0.98 -12.00 -18.47
N GLY A 46 -1.16 -10.84 -17.84
CA GLY A 46 -1.97 -9.72 -18.35
C GLY A 46 -3.46 -9.78 -17.99
N GLU A 47 -3.91 -10.84 -17.30
CA GLU A 47 -5.24 -10.99 -16.75
C GLU A 47 -5.58 -9.85 -15.77
N GLY A 48 -6.87 -9.60 -15.64
CA GLY A 48 -7.43 -8.57 -14.79
C GLY A 48 -8.33 -9.21 -13.75
N GLY A 49 -8.48 -8.58 -12.60
CA GLY A 49 -9.29 -9.10 -11.49
C GLY A 49 -8.73 -8.66 -10.15
N THR A 50 -9.54 -8.73 -9.10
CA THR A 50 -9.10 -8.42 -7.73
C THR A 50 -8.19 -9.51 -7.18
N GLU A 51 -8.33 -10.74 -7.67
CA GLU A 51 -7.46 -11.89 -7.44
C GLU A 51 -6.05 -11.70 -7.97
N HIS A 52 -5.80 -10.70 -8.83
CA HIS A 52 -4.47 -10.37 -9.34
C HIS A 52 -3.88 -9.11 -8.69
N GLN A 53 -4.50 -8.59 -7.64
CA GLN A 53 -4.12 -7.31 -7.03
C GLN A 53 -3.71 -7.47 -5.57
N LEU A 54 -2.55 -6.92 -5.23
CA LEU A 54 -2.24 -6.58 -3.85
C LEU A 54 -3.01 -5.29 -3.51
N GLN A 55 -3.80 -5.31 -2.44
CA GLN A 55 -4.57 -4.15 -2.01
C GLN A 55 -4.24 -3.77 -0.57
N VAL A 56 -4.09 -2.47 -0.33
CA VAL A 56 -3.95 -1.88 1.00
C VAL A 56 -5.15 -0.96 1.22
N TYR A 57 -5.94 -1.26 2.24
CA TYR A 57 -7.12 -0.48 2.61
C TYR A 57 -6.90 0.20 3.95
N LEU A 58 -7.11 1.52 4.00
CA LEU A 58 -6.94 2.35 5.19
C LEU A 58 -8.31 2.62 5.79
N ALA A 59 -8.67 1.88 6.84
CA ALA A 59 -9.99 1.94 7.45
C ALA A 59 -10.16 3.20 8.33
N GLU A 60 -11.41 3.61 8.56
CA GLU A 60 -11.74 4.77 9.41
C GLU A 60 -11.28 4.62 10.87
N ASP A 61 -11.19 3.39 11.37
CA ASP A 61 -10.68 3.04 12.70
C ASP A 61 -9.15 3.01 12.77
N VAL A 62 -8.48 3.62 11.78
CA VAL A 62 -7.03 3.70 11.61
C VAL A 62 -6.30 2.34 11.52
N ASP A 63 -7.06 1.24 11.38
CA ASP A 63 -6.52 -0.05 10.97
C ASP A 63 -6.12 0.00 9.49
N ILE A 64 -5.13 -0.82 9.15
CA ILE A 64 -4.72 -1.02 7.78
C ILE A 64 -4.88 -2.49 7.45
N HIS A 65 -5.69 -2.74 6.43
CA HIS A 65 -5.98 -4.05 5.90
C HIS A 65 -5.11 -4.33 4.69
N VAL A 66 -4.60 -5.55 4.60
CA VAL A 66 -3.91 -6.06 3.42
C VAL A 66 -4.73 -7.19 2.83
N PHE A 67 -5.11 -7.05 1.57
CA PHE A 67 -5.76 -8.11 0.80
C PHE A 67 -4.73 -8.73 -0.13
N ILE A 68 -4.52 -10.04 0.04
CA ILE A 68 -3.59 -10.81 -0.77
C ILE A 68 -4.40 -11.53 -1.85
N PRO A 69 -3.94 -11.51 -3.12
CA PRO A 69 -4.39 -12.38 -4.19
C PRO A 69 -4.77 -13.80 -3.75
N GLY A 70 -5.98 -14.24 -4.07
CA GLY A 70 -6.46 -15.59 -3.74
C GLY A 70 -6.85 -15.82 -2.28
N GLN A 71 -6.81 -14.81 -1.42
CA GLN A 71 -7.29 -14.89 -0.03
C GLN A 71 -8.64 -14.19 0.13
N LEU A 72 -9.59 -14.88 0.80
CA LEU A 72 -10.93 -14.34 1.06
C LEU A 72 -10.97 -13.29 2.17
N HIS A 73 -9.98 -13.27 3.06
CA HIS A 73 -9.96 -12.40 4.22
C HIS A 73 -8.75 -11.47 4.17
N SER A 74 -8.96 -10.20 4.56
CA SER A 74 -7.86 -9.28 4.77
C SER A 74 -7.08 -9.63 6.04
N LEU A 75 -5.78 -9.41 5.98
CA LEU A 75 -4.90 -9.43 7.14
C LEU A 75 -4.84 -8.03 7.76
N ARG A 76 -4.91 -7.97 9.08
CA ARG A 76 -4.73 -6.73 9.84
C ARG A 76 -4.10 -7.03 11.19
N PHE A 77 -3.36 -6.06 11.72
CA PHE A 77 -2.69 -6.15 13.01
C PHE A 77 -3.36 -5.20 13.99
N ARG A 78 -4.56 -5.47 14.48
CA ARG A 78 -5.31 -4.53 15.33
C ARG A 78 -5.01 -4.69 16.82
N ASP A 79 -5.10 -3.59 17.59
CA ASP A 79 -5.26 -3.67 19.05
C ASP A 79 -6.76 -3.64 19.43
N VAL A 80 -7.10 -3.47 20.72
CA VAL A 80 -8.48 -3.42 21.20
C VAL A 80 -9.27 -2.21 20.66
N LEU A 81 -8.58 -1.10 20.37
CA LEU A 81 -9.13 0.18 19.89
C LEU A 81 -8.75 0.49 18.42
N GLY A 82 -8.00 -0.38 17.74
CA GLY A 82 -7.55 -0.20 16.36
C GLY A 82 -6.05 0.13 16.28
N GLY A 83 -5.54 0.55 15.13
CA GLY A 83 -4.26 1.27 15.07
C GLY A 83 -2.98 0.47 15.30
N GLY A 84 -2.98 -0.87 15.21
CA GLY A 84 -1.73 -1.62 15.09
C GLY A 84 -1.19 -2.30 16.36
N GLN A 85 -1.45 -3.61 16.58
CA GLN A 85 -0.60 -4.43 17.49
C GLN A 85 0.88 -4.44 17.04
N SER A 86 1.15 -4.00 15.81
CA SER A 86 2.48 -3.88 15.22
C SER A 86 2.66 -2.50 14.57
N PRO A 87 3.03 -1.45 15.34
CA PRO A 87 3.11 -0.07 14.84
C PRO A 87 4.04 0.10 13.63
N ARG A 88 5.21 -0.56 13.64
CA ARG A 88 6.14 -0.55 12.49
C ARG A 88 5.53 -1.15 11.24
N VAL A 89 4.74 -2.22 11.38
CA VAL A 89 4.07 -2.87 10.26
C VAL A 89 2.96 -1.98 9.73
N ARG A 90 2.16 -1.35 10.60
CA ARG A 90 1.19 -0.33 10.21
C ARG A 90 1.85 0.77 9.37
N ASN A 91 2.95 1.34 9.84
CA ASN A 91 3.65 2.39 9.11
C ASN A 91 4.21 1.90 7.78
N ALA A 92 4.77 0.67 7.73
CA ALA A 92 5.22 0.07 6.48
C ALA A 92 4.07 -0.11 5.47
N LEU A 93 2.86 -0.45 5.93
CA LEU A 93 1.69 -0.57 5.06
C LEU A 93 1.21 0.78 4.53
N MET A 94 1.28 1.86 5.32
CA MET A 94 1.05 3.22 4.79
C MET A 94 2.08 3.59 3.72
N VAL A 95 3.36 3.26 3.94
CA VAL A 95 4.41 3.50 2.94
C VAL A 95 4.14 2.70 1.66
N LEU A 96 3.66 1.47 1.79
CA LEU A 96 3.26 0.65 0.64
C LEU A 96 2.07 1.26 -0.11
N ALA A 97 1.03 1.72 0.59
CA ALA A 97 -0.11 2.41 -0.02
C ALA A 97 0.33 3.66 -0.80
N GLU A 98 1.20 4.48 -0.23
CA GLU A 98 1.77 5.65 -0.90
C GLU A 98 2.63 5.27 -2.12
N ALA A 99 3.39 4.18 -2.03
CA ALA A 99 4.16 3.67 -3.18
C ALA A 99 3.22 3.23 -4.32
N ILE A 100 2.15 2.50 -4.00
CA ILE A 100 1.12 2.11 -4.97
C ILE A 100 0.46 3.33 -5.60
N ARG A 101 0.09 4.33 -4.81
CA ARG A 101 -0.50 5.60 -5.30
C ARG A 101 0.41 6.26 -6.33
N ARG A 102 1.70 6.46 -6.00
CA ARG A 102 2.68 7.06 -6.91
C ARG A 102 2.90 6.24 -8.18
N ASP A 103 3.00 4.92 -8.05
CA ASP A 103 3.16 4.02 -9.20
C ASP A 103 1.94 4.02 -10.12
N ASN A 104 0.73 4.16 -9.56
CA ASN A 104 -0.50 4.31 -10.32
C ASN A 104 -0.58 5.66 -11.04
N GLU A 105 0.02 6.72 -10.49
CA GLU A 105 0.13 8.03 -11.15
C GLU A 105 1.16 8.00 -12.29
N ASP A 106 2.35 7.47 -12.03
CA ASP A 106 3.45 7.43 -13.01
C ASP A 106 3.22 6.39 -14.11
N ARG A 107 2.56 5.28 -13.76
CA ARG A 107 2.30 4.13 -14.65
C ARG A 107 0.89 3.59 -14.40
N PRO A 108 -0.14 4.27 -14.94
CA PRO A 108 -1.53 3.83 -14.78
C PRO A 108 -1.72 2.40 -15.31
N GLN A 109 -2.36 1.55 -14.50
CA GLN A 109 -2.84 0.24 -14.96
C GLN A 109 -4.24 0.39 -15.56
N PRO A 110 -4.61 -0.42 -16.56
CA PRO A 110 -5.96 -0.42 -17.09
C PRO A 110 -6.97 -0.64 -15.96
N LYS A 111 -7.96 0.25 -15.86
CA LYS A 111 -9.08 0.03 -14.95
C LYS A 111 -9.81 -1.22 -15.43
N LEU A 112 -10.04 -2.16 -14.52
CA LEU A 112 -10.96 -3.26 -14.79
C LEU A 112 -12.33 -2.66 -15.12
N PRO A 113 -13.09 -3.28 -16.04
CA PRO A 113 -14.49 -2.91 -16.19
C PRO A 113 -15.18 -3.01 -14.82
N ALA A 114 -15.97 -1.99 -14.48
CA ALA A 114 -16.79 -2.05 -13.28
C ALA A 114 -17.84 -3.16 -13.46
N GLY A 115 -17.75 -4.22 -12.65
CA GLY A 115 -18.68 -5.35 -12.60
C GLY A 115 -17.93 -6.68 -12.53
N THR A 116 -18.23 -7.60 -11.62
CA THR A 116 -19.50 -7.88 -10.96
C THR A 116 -19.35 -7.94 -9.44
N ASP A 117 -20.27 -7.30 -8.73
CA ASP A 117 -20.56 -7.61 -7.33
C ASP A 117 -20.78 -9.12 -7.21
N HIS A 118 -19.90 -9.82 -6.52
CA HIS A 118 -20.18 -11.16 -6.06
C HIS A 118 -20.85 -11.02 -4.69
N GLU A 119 -22.18 -11.11 -4.71
CA GLU A 119 -23.03 -11.45 -3.55
C GLU A 119 -22.51 -12.69 -2.81
#